data_AF-A0A976IQ13-F1
#
_entry.id   AF-A0A976IQ13-F1
#
_cell.length_a   1.000
_cell.length_b   1.000
_cell.length_c   1.000
_cell.angle_alpha   90.00
_cell.angle_beta   90.00
_cell.angle_gamma   90.00
#
_symmetry.space_group_name_H-M   'P 1'
#
loop_
_entity.id
_entity.type
_entity.pdbx_description
1 polymer ?
#
loop_
_entity_poly.entity_id
_entity_poly.type
_entity_poly.pdbx_seq_one_letter_code
_entity_poly.pdbx_strand_id
1 'polypeptide(L)'
;MQKIPLQPQAPQSGERDLTPRFLLQAIEVLLLGAVWLFVLVWLPFYDSQVPAGVPLAVYKMQWLTVSGLTLVLLVLLWMQRAQVAVSWMQWCALMPVGLSALGMLASLHVPAVGAMANAVAVVQALSGLAYFAVRRSRE
;
A
#
# COMPACT_ATOMS: atom_id res chain seq x y z
N MET A 1 25.14 55.03 -11.05
CA MET A 1 24.54 53.69 -11.25
C MET A 1 25.27 52.70 -10.36
N GLN A 2 24.70 52.36 -9.20
CA GLN A 2 25.26 51.35 -8.29
C GLN A 2 25.04 49.96 -8.88
N LYS A 3 26.13 49.22 -9.12
CA LYS A 3 26.09 47.82 -9.57
C LYS A 3 25.65 46.94 -8.40
N ILE A 4 24.49 46.31 -8.52
CA ILE A 4 24.00 45.30 -7.56
C ILE A 4 24.97 44.12 -7.60
N PRO A 5 25.55 43.67 -6.47
CA PRO A 5 26.39 42.49 -6.47
C PRO A 5 25.51 41.26 -6.66
N LEU A 6 25.63 40.61 -7.82
CA LEU A 6 25.11 39.27 -8.04
C LEU A 6 25.88 38.33 -7.09
N GLN A 7 25.27 37.99 -5.95
CA GLN A 7 25.68 36.81 -5.20
C GLN A 7 25.61 35.62 -6.18
N PRO A 8 26.67 34.81 -6.32
CA PRO A 8 26.55 33.54 -7.00
C PRO A 8 25.58 32.71 -6.16
N GLN A 9 24.33 32.60 -6.59
CA GLN A 9 23.48 31.52 -6.16
C GLN A 9 24.24 30.25 -6.53
N ALA A 10 24.83 29.61 -5.51
CA ALA A 10 25.28 28.25 -5.61
C ALA A 10 24.13 27.47 -6.28
N PRO A 11 24.40 26.63 -7.30
CA PRO A 11 23.36 25.84 -7.91
C PRO A 11 22.63 25.14 -6.77
N GLN A 12 21.33 25.45 -6.63
CA GLN A 12 20.46 24.64 -5.80
C GLN A 12 20.47 23.28 -6.48
N SER A 13 21.40 22.43 -6.06
CA SER A 13 21.36 20.99 -6.25
C SER A 13 20.18 20.48 -5.43
N GLY A 14 18.98 20.84 -5.90
CA GLY A 14 17.71 20.29 -5.51
C GLY A 14 17.52 18.93 -6.17
N GLU A 15 18.57 18.10 -6.20
CA GLU A 15 18.33 16.67 -6.11
C GLU A 15 17.72 16.49 -4.73
N ARG A 16 16.38 16.48 -4.68
CA ARG A 16 15.66 15.88 -3.57
C ARG A 16 16.14 14.44 -3.53
N ASP A 17 17.21 14.19 -2.78
CA ASP A 17 17.62 12.85 -2.40
C ASP A 17 16.34 12.18 -1.88
N LEU A 18 15.87 11.18 -2.61
CA LEU A 18 14.71 10.38 -2.24
C LEU A 18 15.07 9.69 -0.93
N THR A 19 14.79 10.36 0.18
CA THR A 19 15.17 9.84 1.49
C THR A 19 14.46 8.51 1.70
N PRO A 20 15.12 7.50 2.30
CA PRO A 20 14.52 6.18 2.53
C PRO A 20 13.16 6.26 3.27
N ARG A 21 12.99 7.28 4.11
CA ARG A 21 11.73 7.59 4.81
C ARG A 21 10.61 8.04 3.87
N PHE A 22 10.93 8.88 2.87
CA PHE A 22 9.95 9.31 1.87
C PHE A 22 9.44 8.12 1.05
N LEU A 23 10.34 7.25 0.57
CA LEU A 23 9.96 6.06 -0.19
C LEU A 23 9.06 5.14 0.63
N LEU A 24 9.39 4.96 1.91
CA LEU A 24 8.58 4.17 2.82
C LEU A 24 7.17 4.76 2.93
N GLN A 25 7.03 6.05 3.25
CA GLN A 25 5.73 6.71 3.37
C GLN A 25 4.92 6.67 2.06
N ALA A 26 5.59 6.83 0.92
CA ALA A 26 4.95 6.74 -0.39
C ALA A 26 4.35 5.34 -0.63
N ILE A 27 5.10 4.28 -0.32
CA ILE A 27 4.61 2.90 -0.49
C ILE A 27 3.46 2.60 0.48
N GLU A 28 3.49 3.12 1.70
CA GLU A 28 2.39 2.95 2.66
C GLU A 28 1.10 3.62 2.18
N VAL A 29 1.21 4.85 1.67
CA VAL A 29 0.06 5.59 1.12
C VAL A 29 -0.45 4.90 -0.14
N LEU A 30 0.43 4.40 -1.01
CA LEU A 30 0.04 3.63 -2.19
C LEU A 30 -0.66 2.32 -1.81
N LEU A 31 -0.14 1.59 -0.82
CA LEU A 31 -0.75 0.35 -0.35
C LEU A 31 -2.14 0.62 0.22
N LEU A 32 -2.26 1.58 1.15
CA LEU A 32 -3.53 1.97 1.76
C LEU A 32 -4.52 2.44 0.70
N GLY A 33 -4.08 3.31 -0.21
CA GLY A 33 -4.86 3.81 -1.32
C GLY A 33 -5.37 2.68 -2.22
N ALA A 34 -4.52 1.70 -2.56
CA ALA A 34 -4.90 0.57 -3.39
C ALA A 34 -5.99 -0.30 -2.75
N VAL A 35 -5.88 -0.63 -1.45
CA VAL A 35 -6.91 -1.44 -0.78
C VAL A 35 -8.22 -0.65 -0.55
N TRP A 36 -8.14 0.64 -0.20
CA TRP A 36 -9.33 1.45 0.06
C TRP A 36 -10.07 1.83 -1.21
N LEU A 37 -9.36 2.25 -2.26
CA LEU A 37 -9.97 2.60 -3.53
C LEU A 37 -10.66 1.38 -4.15
N PHE A 38 -10.08 0.19 -3.98
CA PHE A 38 -10.74 -1.03 -4.38
C PHE A 38 -12.05 -1.29 -3.62
N VAL A 39 -12.03 -1.24 -2.28
CA VAL A 39 -13.21 -1.56 -1.46
C VAL A 39 -14.31 -0.49 -1.54
N LEU A 40 -13.97 0.79 -1.60
CA LEU A 40 -14.97 1.86 -1.57
C LEU A 40 -15.47 2.28 -2.95
N VAL A 41 -14.66 2.12 -3.99
CA VAL A 41 -15.00 2.62 -5.34
C VAL A 41 -15.26 1.47 -6.28
N TRP A 42 -14.29 0.56 -6.45
CA TRP A 42 -14.42 -0.49 -7.46
C TRP A 42 -15.42 -1.57 -7.06
N LEU A 43 -15.41 -2.02 -5.81
CA LEU A 43 -16.27 -3.10 -5.34
C LEU A 43 -17.76 -2.72 -5.48
N PRO A 44 -18.23 -1.54 -5.00
CA PRO A 44 -19.62 -1.12 -5.20
C PRO A 44 -19.94 -0.81 -6.66
N PHE A 45 -18.97 -0.27 -7.42
CA PHE A 45 -19.14 -0.04 -8.86
C PHE A 45 -19.47 -1.35 -9.59
N TYR A 46 -18.70 -2.41 -9.38
CA TYR A 46 -18.94 -3.70 -10.03
C TYR A 46 -20.22 -4.38 -9.54
N ASP A 47 -20.52 -4.31 -8.24
CA ASP A 47 -21.79 -4.85 -7.72
C ASP A 47 -23.01 -4.15 -8.31
N SER A 48 -22.90 -2.85 -8.66
CA SER A 48 -23.99 -2.10 -9.30
C SER A 48 -24.11 -2.30 -10.82
N GLN A 49 -23.00 -2.58 -11.51
CA GLN A 49 -22.93 -2.60 -12.99
C GLN A 49 -22.90 -4.01 -13.57
N VAL A 50 -22.44 -5.01 -12.79
CA VAL A 50 -22.19 -6.37 -13.26
C VAL A 50 -22.99 -7.37 -12.41
N PRO A 51 -23.98 -8.08 -12.98
CA PRO A 51 -24.82 -9.03 -12.23
C PRO A 51 -24.03 -10.19 -11.61
N ALA A 52 -22.89 -10.53 -12.22
CA ALA A 52 -21.98 -11.57 -11.74
C ALA A 52 -20.97 -11.07 -10.68
N GLY A 53 -21.02 -9.77 -10.32
CA GLY A 53 -20.08 -9.13 -9.40
C GLY A 53 -18.73 -8.77 -10.04
N VAL A 54 -17.73 -8.54 -9.19
CA VAL A 54 -16.37 -8.18 -9.62
C VAL A 54 -15.73 -9.31 -10.44
N PRO A 55 -15.25 -9.04 -11.67
CA PRO A 55 -14.59 -10.06 -12.48
C PRO A 55 -13.31 -10.59 -11.82
N LEU A 56 -13.05 -11.89 -11.95
CA LEU A 56 -11.86 -12.54 -11.38
C LEU A 56 -10.54 -11.89 -11.81
N ALA A 57 -10.47 -11.40 -13.05
CA ALA A 57 -9.30 -10.71 -13.56
C ALA A 57 -8.98 -9.42 -12.76
N VAL A 58 -10.01 -8.72 -12.29
CA VAL A 58 -9.85 -7.51 -11.47
C VAL A 58 -9.32 -7.87 -10.09
N TYR A 59 -9.86 -8.91 -9.44
CA TYR A 59 -9.30 -9.40 -8.17
C TYR A 59 -7.86 -9.85 -8.31
N LYS A 60 -7.53 -10.56 -9.39
CA LYS A 60 -6.16 -11.00 -9.64
C LYS A 60 -5.20 -9.81 -9.73
N MET A 61 -5.57 -8.75 -10.46
CA MET A 61 -4.76 -7.54 -10.55
C MET A 61 -4.65 -6.85 -9.19
N GLN A 62 -5.77 -6.71 -8.48
CA GLN A 62 -5.77 -6.11 -7.14
C GLN A 62 -4.84 -6.85 -6.18
N TRP A 63 -4.94 -8.17 -6.08
CA TRP A 63 -4.09 -8.95 -5.18
C TRP A 63 -2.63 -8.97 -5.62
N LEU A 64 -2.34 -8.92 -6.91
CA LEU A 64 -0.98 -8.77 -7.43
C LEU A 64 -0.38 -7.42 -7.02
N THR A 65 -1.14 -6.33 -7.18
CA THR A 65 -0.70 -4.99 -6.74
C THR A 65 -0.50 -4.93 -5.24
N VAL A 66 -1.45 -5.42 -4.44
CA VAL A 66 -1.37 -5.39 -2.97
C VAL A 66 -0.22 -6.25 -2.45
N SER A 67 -0.01 -7.44 -3.00
CA SER A 67 1.10 -8.31 -2.62
C SER A 67 2.45 -7.70 -3.02
N GLY A 68 2.56 -7.12 -4.22
CA GLY A 68 3.76 -6.42 -4.68
C GLY A 68 4.12 -5.22 -3.81
N LEU A 69 3.14 -4.35 -3.51
CA LEU A 69 3.33 -3.19 -2.64
C LEU A 69 3.70 -3.61 -1.21
N THR A 70 3.04 -4.66 -0.69
CA THR A 70 3.37 -5.20 0.65
C THR A 70 4.79 -5.74 0.67
N LEU A 71 5.21 -6.49 -0.36
CA LEU A 71 6.56 -7.02 -0.45
C LEU A 71 7.61 -5.90 -0.50
N VAL A 72 7.39 -4.87 -1.30
CA VAL A 72 8.28 -3.70 -1.36
C VAL A 72 8.36 -3.01 0.01
N LEU A 73 7.23 -2.84 0.69
CA LEU A 73 7.19 -2.25 2.03
C LEU A 73 8.00 -3.10 3.02
N LEU A 74 7.84 -4.43 2.99
CA LEU A 74 8.60 -5.35 3.84
C LEU A 74 10.11 -5.26 3.58
N VAL A 75 10.53 -5.19 2.31
CA VAL A 75 11.94 -5.02 1.94
C VAL A 75 12.49 -3.68 2.45
N LEU A 76 11.73 -2.59 2.31
CA LEU A 76 12.14 -1.28 2.81
C LEU A 76 12.26 -1.27 4.34
N LEU A 77 11.30 -1.86 5.06
CA LEU A 77 11.36 -2.00 6.52
C LEU A 77 12.56 -2.85 6.95
N TRP A 78 12.88 -3.91 6.20
CA TRP A 78 14.05 -4.74 6.45
C TRP A 78 15.36 -3.98 6.26
N MET A 79 15.51 -3.27 5.14
CA MET A 79 16.71 -2.46 4.85
C MET A 79 16.89 -1.33 5.87
N GLN A 80 15.79 -0.79 6.39
CA GLN A 80 15.79 0.33 7.34
C GLN A 80 15.67 -0.09 8.80
N ARG A 81 15.83 -1.39 9.12
CA ARG A 81 15.64 -1.93 10.49
C ARG A 81 16.46 -1.21 11.57
N ALA A 82 17.61 -0.64 11.21
CA ALA A 82 18.48 0.10 12.13
C ALA A 82 17.98 1.52 12.44
N GLN A 83 17.07 2.07 11.63
CA GLN A 83 16.58 3.45 11.73
C GLN A 83 15.07 3.55 11.99
N VAL A 84 14.31 2.46 11.79
CA VAL A 84 12.86 2.41 11.94
C VAL A 84 12.49 1.30 12.92
N ALA A 85 12.03 1.68 14.11
CA ALA A 85 11.52 0.73 15.09
C ALA A 85 10.07 0.33 14.72
N VAL A 86 9.90 -0.87 14.17
CA VAL A 86 8.58 -1.41 13.81
C VAL A 86 7.98 -2.14 15.00
N SER A 87 6.79 -1.75 15.41
CA SER A 87 6.10 -2.39 16.54
C SER A 87 5.46 -3.73 16.17
N TRP A 88 5.31 -4.63 17.14
CA TRP A 88 4.57 -5.89 16.95
C TRP A 88 3.16 -5.67 16.41
N MET A 89 2.46 -4.62 16.86
CA MET A 89 1.12 -4.27 16.35
C MET A 89 1.12 -3.88 14.86
N GLN A 90 2.18 -3.22 14.39
CA GLN A 90 2.33 -2.91 12.95
C GLN A 90 2.52 -4.18 12.13
N TRP A 91 3.29 -5.14 12.64
CA TRP A 91 3.44 -6.46 11.99
C TRP A 91 2.12 -7.22 11.94
N CYS A 92 1.37 -7.27 13.05
CA CYS A 92 0.06 -7.91 13.11
C CYS A 92 -0.97 -7.27 12.16
N ALA A 93 -0.85 -5.97 11.88
CA ALA A 93 -1.75 -5.28 10.95
C ALA A 93 -1.30 -5.43 9.49
N LEU A 94 0.00 -5.44 9.21
CA LEU A 94 0.53 -5.52 7.84
C LEU A 94 0.50 -6.95 7.28
N MET A 95 0.85 -7.95 8.08
CA MET A 95 0.95 -9.34 7.62
C MET A 95 -0.36 -9.88 7.04
N PRO A 96 -1.54 -9.66 7.65
CA PRO A 96 -2.81 -10.10 7.05
C PRO A 96 -3.04 -9.54 5.65
N VAL A 97 -2.61 -8.30 5.37
CA VAL A 97 -2.78 -7.67 4.05
C VAL A 97 -2.02 -8.45 2.98
N GLY A 98 -0.71 -8.64 3.20
CA GLY A 98 0.15 -9.34 2.25
C GLY A 98 -0.16 -10.83 2.13
N LEU A 99 -0.31 -11.52 3.27
CA LEU A 99 -0.52 -12.97 3.29
C LEU A 99 -1.87 -13.37 2.70
N SER A 100 -2.93 -12.61 2.98
CA SER A 100 -4.23 -12.91 2.36
C SER A 100 -4.22 -12.63 0.86
N ALA A 101 -3.53 -11.58 0.39
CA ALA A 101 -3.40 -11.31 -1.05
C ALA A 101 -2.67 -12.45 -1.78
N LEU A 102 -1.56 -12.93 -1.21
CA LEU A 102 -0.81 -14.07 -1.75
C LEU A 102 -1.61 -15.37 -1.67
N GLY A 103 -2.28 -15.64 -0.55
CA GLY A 103 -3.12 -16.83 -0.37
C GLY A 103 -4.27 -16.87 -1.36
N MET A 104 -4.90 -15.74 -1.64
CA MET A 104 -5.96 -15.61 -2.64
C MET A 104 -5.43 -15.81 -4.07
N LEU A 105 -4.25 -15.24 -4.40
CA LEU A 105 -3.59 -15.48 -5.69
C LEU A 105 -3.26 -16.95 -5.92
N ALA A 106 -2.74 -17.63 -4.89
CA ALA A 106 -2.42 -19.05 -4.96
C ALA A 106 -3.69 -19.91 -5.10
N SER A 107 -4.80 -19.47 -4.51
CA SER A 107 -6.05 -20.23 -4.45
C SER A 107 -7.04 -19.89 -5.57
N LEU A 108 -6.66 -19.11 -6.57
CA LEU A 108 -7.53 -18.67 -7.68
C LEU A 108 -8.25 -19.83 -8.42
N HIS A 109 -7.69 -21.04 -8.36
CA HIS A 109 -8.29 -22.24 -8.96
C HIS A 109 -9.43 -22.85 -8.13
N VAL A 110 -9.67 -22.37 -6.90
CA VAL A 110 -10.69 -22.89 -5.99
C VAL A 110 -12.00 -22.14 -6.21
N PRO A 111 -13.12 -22.82 -6.54
CA PRO A 111 -14.40 -22.16 -6.82
C PRO A 111 -14.91 -21.27 -5.68
N ALA A 112 -14.63 -21.67 -4.43
CA ALA A 112 -15.04 -20.93 -3.23
C ALA A 112 -14.34 -19.59 -3.03
N VAL A 113 -13.23 -19.31 -3.74
CA VAL A 113 -12.48 -18.06 -3.58
C VAL A 113 -13.27 -16.84 -4.03
N GLY A 114 -14.11 -16.97 -5.06
CA GLY A 114 -15.00 -15.88 -5.48
C GLY A 114 -15.95 -15.43 -4.37
N ALA A 115 -16.48 -16.37 -3.58
CA ALA A 115 -17.38 -16.08 -2.47
C ALA A 115 -16.67 -15.37 -1.29
N MET A 116 -15.38 -15.66 -1.08
CA MET A 116 -14.59 -15.06 -0.01
C MET A 116 -13.85 -13.78 -0.42
N ALA A 117 -13.71 -13.51 -1.72
CA ALA A 117 -12.88 -12.43 -2.26
C ALA A 117 -13.28 -11.05 -1.73
N ASN A 118 -14.58 -10.77 -1.63
CA ASN A 118 -15.09 -9.52 -1.05
C ASN A 118 -14.74 -9.37 0.42
N ALA A 119 -15.00 -10.40 1.23
CA ALA A 119 -14.68 -10.38 2.66
C ALA A 119 -13.18 -10.17 2.89
N VAL A 120 -12.33 -10.82 2.08
CA VAL A 120 -10.89 -10.67 2.17
C VAL A 120 -10.46 -9.25 1.79
N ALA A 121 -11.02 -8.66 0.74
CA ALA A 121 -10.73 -7.28 0.36
C ALA A 121 -11.09 -6.29 1.48
N VAL A 122 -12.24 -6.48 2.13
CA VAL A 122 -12.66 -5.66 3.28
C VAL A 122 -11.70 -5.82 4.46
N VAL A 123 -11.34 -7.06 4.81
CA VAL A 123 -10.36 -7.33 5.88
C VAL A 123 -9.01 -6.70 5.56
N GLN A 124 -8.54 -6.79 4.31
CA GLN A 124 -7.31 -6.14 3.86
C GLN A 124 -7.36 -4.62 4.02
N ALA A 125 -8.48 -3.98 3.66
CA ALA A 125 -8.65 -2.54 3.82
C ALA A 125 -8.67 -2.10 5.30
N LEU A 126 -9.33 -2.87 6.17
CA LEU A 126 -9.37 -2.60 7.62
C LEU A 126 -8.00 -2.83 8.27
N SER A 127 -7.31 -3.92 7.91
CA SER A 127 -5.95 -4.20 8.37
C SER A 127 -4.95 -3.14 7.88
N GLY A 128 -5.08 -2.69 6.63
CA GLY A 128 -4.28 -1.59 6.09
C GLY A 128 -4.51 -0.27 6.83
N LEU A 129 -5.78 0.04 7.18
CA LEU A 129 -6.10 1.21 8.00
C LEU A 129 -5.50 1.09 9.41
N ALA A 130 -5.64 -0.08 10.05
CA ALA A 130 -5.07 -0.32 11.37
C ALA A 130 -3.55 -0.16 11.35
N TYR A 131 -2.88 -0.67 10.32
CA TYR A 131 -1.43 -0.48 10.14
C TYR A 131 -1.07 1.00 10.07
N PHE A 132 -1.77 1.76 9.22
CA PHE A 132 -1.50 3.19 9.03
C PHE A 132 -1.77 4.00 10.32
N ALA A 133 -2.86 3.71 11.02
CA ALA A 133 -3.22 4.36 12.28
C ALA A 133 -2.20 4.09 13.40
N VAL A 134 -1.76 2.84 13.55
CA VAL A 134 -0.75 2.46 14.55
C VAL A 134 0.62 3.06 14.23
N ARG A 135 0.92 3.29 12.95
CA ARG A 135 2.16 3.95 12.55
C ARG A 135 2.14 5.45 12.84
N ARG A 136 1.06 6.13 12.46
CA ARG A 136 0.88 7.57 12.67
C ARG A 136 0.80 7.96 14.15
N SER A 137 0.33 7.09 15.04
CA SER A 137 0.28 7.38 16.48
C SER A 137 1.65 7.36 17.17
N ARG A 138 2.72 6.98 16.46
CA ARG A 138 4.09 6.87 17.00
C ARG A 138 5.09 7.84 16.36
N GLU A 139 4.66 8.62 15.38
CA GLU A 139 5.43 9.74 14.80
C GLU A 139 5.13 11.03 15.58
#